data_AF-K1X954-F1
#
_entry.id   AF-K1X954-F1
#
_cell.length_a   1.000
_cell.length_b   1.000
_cell.length_c   1.000
_cell.angle_alpha   90.00
_cell.angle_beta   90.00
_cell.angle_gamma   90.00
#
_symmetry.space_group_name_H-M   'P 1'
#
loop_
_entity.id
_entity.type
_entity.pdbx_description
1 polymer ?
#
loop_
_entity_poly.entity_id
_entity_poly.type
_entity_poly.pdbx_seq_one_letter_code
_entity_poly.pdbx_strand_id
1 'polypeptide(L)'
;MVLPVELLNLEEQFFLKEDQKLIEKLKLMKKMKETKKALKAVSGIEDDEVLQKLVDLNIRPEIVASLAIIPLIEVAWSDGEVMEEEKEHILLAVNKFGTGKNNIDTVLIERWLEHKPDESLLKAWNQYIKYICKNMTKSEILHLKTEIMTHATCVAEACGGFLGFGKTSKEEAKMLKKLESAFHI
;
A
#
# COMPACT_ATOMS: atom_id res chain seq x y z
N MET A 1 57.50 23.02 -16.05
CA MET A 1 57.27 22.22 -14.82
C MET A 1 56.12 21.28 -15.15
N VAL A 2 56.43 20.00 -15.41
CA VAL A 2 55.47 18.99 -15.88
C VAL A 2 55.00 18.21 -14.64
N LEU A 3 53.70 18.09 -14.42
CA LEU A 3 53.16 17.33 -13.30
C LEU A 3 53.61 15.86 -13.40
N PRO A 4 54.04 15.21 -12.30
CA PRO A 4 54.45 13.81 -12.31
C PRO A 4 53.30 12.91 -12.80
N VAL A 5 53.61 11.97 -13.70
CA VAL A 5 52.65 11.01 -14.29
C VAL A 5 51.87 10.23 -13.21
N GLU A 6 52.47 10.02 -12.03
CA GLU A 6 51.83 9.37 -10.88
C GLU A 6 50.70 10.21 -10.25
N LEU A 7 50.78 11.54 -10.26
CA LEU A 7 49.72 12.42 -9.76
C LEU A 7 48.52 12.45 -10.72
N LEU A 8 48.78 12.44 -12.03
CA LEU A 8 47.75 12.32 -13.08
C LEU A 8 46.95 11.02 -12.96
N ASN A 9 47.64 9.89 -12.73
CA ASN A 9 46.99 8.58 -12.58
C ASN A 9 46.16 8.48 -11.28
N LEU A 10 46.58 9.16 -10.21
CA LEU A 10 45.85 9.18 -8.94
C LEU A 10 44.61 10.06 -9.01
N GLU A 11 44.70 11.22 -9.67
CA GLU A 11 43.55 12.09 -9.96
C GLU A 11 42.54 11.36 -10.86
N GLU A 12 42.97 10.73 -11.96
CA GLU A 12 42.09 9.97 -12.85
C GLU A 12 41.34 8.83 -12.12
N GLN A 13 42.04 8.08 -11.25
CA GLN A 13 41.40 7.03 -10.44
C GLN A 13 40.43 7.59 -9.40
N PHE A 14 40.70 8.77 -8.84
CA PHE A 14 39.77 9.46 -7.93
C PHE A 14 38.51 9.91 -8.67
N PHE A 15 38.66 10.52 -9.85
CA PHE A 15 37.53 10.91 -10.71
C PHE A 15 36.69 9.70 -11.14
N LEU A 16 37.30 8.59 -11.57
CA LEU A 16 36.61 7.34 -11.90
C LEU A 16 35.79 6.78 -10.73
N LYS A 17 36.34 6.80 -9.50
CA LYS A 17 35.63 6.32 -8.31
C LYS A 17 34.46 7.24 -7.94
N GLU A 18 34.63 8.56 -8.02
CA GLU A 18 33.54 9.51 -7.74
C GLU A 18 32.44 9.47 -8.80
N ASP A 19 32.80 9.33 -10.07
CA ASP A 19 31.85 9.13 -11.18
C ASP A 19 31.05 7.84 -11.00
N GLN A 20 31.69 6.75 -10.57
CA GLN A 20 31.01 5.49 -10.30
C GLN A 20 29.99 5.64 -9.15
N LYS A 21 30.37 6.30 -8.06
CA LYS A 21 29.45 6.61 -6.95
C LYS A 21 28.27 7.47 -7.42
N LEU A 22 28.52 8.46 -8.27
CA LEU A 22 27.47 9.32 -8.82
C LEU A 22 26.50 8.53 -9.70
N ILE A 23 27.01 7.65 -10.56
CA ILE A 23 26.20 6.75 -11.40
C ILE A 23 25.36 5.81 -10.54
N GLU A 24 25.93 5.21 -9.51
CA GLU A 24 25.21 4.33 -8.58
C GLU A 24 24.10 5.08 -7.84
N LYS A 25 24.39 6.30 -7.36
CA LYS A 25 23.40 7.18 -6.73
C LYS A 25 22.26 7.54 -7.68
N LEU A 26 22.57 7.88 -8.93
CA LEU A 26 21.56 8.17 -9.96
C LEU A 26 20.67 6.95 -10.26
N LYS A 27 21.26 5.75 -10.35
CA LYS A 27 20.51 4.50 -10.53
C LYS A 27 19.58 4.24 -9.35
N LEU A 28 20.06 4.43 -8.12
CA LEU A 28 19.25 4.25 -6.92
C LEU A 28 18.07 5.24 -6.90
N MET A 29 18.32 6.53 -7.15
CA MET A 29 17.28 7.56 -7.21
C MET A 29 16.23 7.26 -8.28
N LYS A 30 16.67 6.81 -9.47
CA LYS A 30 15.76 6.40 -10.54
C LYS A 30 14.87 5.23 -10.09
N LYS A 31 15.46 4.20 -9.49
CA LYS A 31 14.73 3.04 -8.98
C LYS A 31 13.72 3.46 -7.89
N MET A 32 14.11 4.30 -6.94
CA MET A 32 13.21 4.81 -5.90
C MET A 32 12.02 5.56 -6.51
N LYS A 33 12.26 6.41 -7.51
CA LYS A 33 11.19 7.14 -8.22
C LYS A 33 10.26 6.21 -8.98
N GLU A 34 10.79 5.17 -9.61
CA GLU A 34 10.01 4.14 -10.29
C GLU A 34 9.16 3.33 -9.30
N THR A 35 9.74 2.91 -8.18
CA THR A 35 9.00 2.22 -7.10
C THR A 35 7.89 3.10 -6.54
N LYS A 36 8.15 4.39 -6.29
CA LYS A 36 7.15 5.34 -5.78
C LYS A 36 5.96 5.47 -6.73
N LYS A 37 6.24 5.58 -8.04
CA LYS A 37 5.21 5.61 -9.08
C LYS A 37 4.42 4.31 -9.15
N ALA A 38 5.10 3.17 -9.04
CA ALA A 38 4.46 1.87 -9.03
C ALA A 38 3.56 1.70 -7.80
N LEU A 39 4.03 2.09 -6.61
CA LEU A 39 3.25 2.11 -5.37
C LEU A 39 1.96 2.90 -5.56
N LYS A 40 2.06 4.17 -5.98
CA LYS A 40 0.90 5.01 -6.27
C LYS A 40 -0.09 4.34 -7.23
N ALA A 41 0.41 3.79 -8.33
CA ALA A 41 -0.43 3.19 -9.37
C ALA A 41 -1.18 1.93 -8.90
N VAL A 42 -0.55 1.07 -8.09
CA VAL A 42 -1.15 -0.22 -7.68
C VAL A 42 -1.93 -0.13 -6.37
N SER A 43 -1.60 0.82 -5.49
CA SER A 43 -2.26 0.95 -4.19
C SER A 43 -3.29 2.06 -4.12
N GLY A 44 -3.32 2.99 -5.08
CA GLY A 44 -4.23 4.15 -5.06
C GLY A 44 -3.87 5.22 -4.01
N ILE A 45 -2.73 5.08 -3.33
CA ILE A 45 -2.26 6.01 -2.30
C ILE A 45 -1.80 7.31 -2.98
N GLU A 46 -2.32 8.44 -2.51
CA GLU A 46 -2.05 9.76 -3.07
C GLU A 46 -1.03 10.55 -2.22
N ASP A 47 -0.90 10.24 -0.92
CA ASP A 47 0.03 10.92 -0.02
C ASP A 47 1.49 10.62 -0.38
N ASP A 48 2.20 11.66 -0.85
CA ASP A 48 3.59 11.57 -1.31
C ASP A 48 4.59 11.24 -0.20
N GLU A 49 4.32 11.65 1.05
CA GLU A 49 5.15 11.34 2.21
C GLU A 49 5.00 9.88 2.62
N VAL A 50 3.76 9.36 2.62
CA VAL A 50 3.49 7.93 2.85
C VAL A 50 4.18 7.09 1.78
N LEU A 51 4.00 7.45 0.50
CA LEU A 51 4.66 6.76 -0.61
C LEU A 51 6.19 6.78 -0.48
N GLN A 52 6.77 7.91 -0.08
CA GLN A 52 8.21 8.02 0.14
C GLN A 52 8.65 7.08 1.27
N LYS A 53 7.92 7.07 2.38
CA LYS A 53 8.24 6.22 3.52
C LYS A 53 8.19 4.74 3.18
N LEU A 54 7.21 4.32 2.38
CA LEU A 54 7.10 2.94 1.88
C LEU A 54 8.29 2.55 0.99
N VAL A 55 8.79 3.47 0.17
CA VAL A 55 10.03 3.28 -0.62
C VAL A 55 11.24 3.15 0.29
N ASP A 56 11.37 4.01 1.30
CA ASP A 56 12.50 4.01 2.23
C ASP A 56 12.56 2.71 3.06
N LEU A 57 11.39 2.15 3.37
CA LEU A 57 11.25 0.84 4.02
C LEU A 57 11.40 -0.35 3.03
N ASN A 58 11.70 -0.08 1.76
CA ASN A 58 11.85 -1.08 0.69
C ASN A 58 10.62 -2.01 0.56
N ILE A 59 9.42 -1.47 0.79
CA ILE A 59 8.17 -2.21 0.65
C ILE A 59 7.80 -2.26 -0.83
N ARG A 60 7.53 -3.47 -1.31
CA ARG A 60 7.21 -3.68 -2.72
C ARG A 60 5.78 -3.24 -3.05
N PRO A 61 5.52 -2.73 -4.26
CA PRO A 61 4.20 -2.30 -4.69
C PRO A 61 3.10 -3.35 -4.45
N GLU A 62 3.36 -4.62 -4.76
CA GLU A 62 2.38 -5.71 -4.66
C GLU A 62 1.93 -5.98 -3.22
N ILE A 63 2.83 -5.73 -2.26
CA ILE A 63 2.51 -5.87 -0.84
C ILE A 63 1.57 -4.75 -0.40
N VAL A 64 1.86 -3.50 -0.77
CA VAL A 64 1.01 -2.35 -0.41
C VAL A 64 -0.37 -2.47 -1.04
N ALA A 65 -0.41 -2.93 -2.28
CA ALA A 65 -1.63 -3.31 -2.97
C ALA A 65 -2.48 -4.29 -2.11
N SER A 66 -1.86 -5.37 -1.64
CA SER A 66 -2.53 -6.36 -0.77
C SER A 66 -2.99 -5.75 0.56
N LEU A 67 -2.17 -4.88 1.18
CA LEU A 67 -2.52 -4.20 2.43
C LEU A 67 -3.73 -3.27 2.30
N ALA A 68 -3.96 -2.71 1.12
CA ALA A 68 -5.10 -1.84 0.82
C ALA A 68 -6.39 -2.64 0.56
N ILE A 69 -6.30 -3.87 0.04
CA ILE A 69 -7.47 -4.69 -0.30
C ILE A 69 -7.98 -5.52 0.88
N ILE A 70 -7.09 -6.12 1.67
CA ILE A 70 -7.50 -7.02 2.76
C ILE A 70 -8.53 -6.36 3.71
N PRO A 71 -8.34 -5.10 4.16
CA PRO A 71 -9.34 -4.40 4.97
C PRO A 71 -10.74 -4.35 4.36
N LEU A 72 -10.81 -4.12 3.05
CA LEU A 72 -12.07 -4.05 2.30
C LEU A 72 -12.78 -5.42 2.26
N ILE A 73 -12.03 -6.50 2.03
CA ILE A 73 -12.58 -7.87 2.03
C ILE A 73 -13.08 -8.25 3.42
N GLU A 74 -12.35 -7.90 4.47
CA GLU A 74 -12.72 -8.21 5.85
C GLU A 74 -13.97 -7.47 6.31
N VAL A 75 -14.13 -6.22 5.86
CA VAL A 75 -15.36 -5.44 6.09
C VAL A 75 -16.53 -6.05 5.34
N ALA A 76 -16.37 -6.41 4.06
CA ALA A 76 -17.43 -7.05 3.27
C ALA A 76 -17.94 -8.34 3.94
N TRP A 77 -17.03 -9.17 4.48
CA TRP A 77 -17.39 -10.41 5.17
C TRP A 77 -17.72 -10.25 6.66
N SER A 78 -17.87 -9.02 7.16
CA SER A 78 -18.04 -8.76 8.60
C SER A 78 -19.37 -9.27 9.15
N ASP A 79 -20.42 -9.23 8.33
CA ASP A 79 -21.76 -9.75 8.62
C ASP A 79 -21.90 -11.26 8.32
N GLY A 80 -20.87 -11.87 7.70
CA GLY A 80 -20.78 -13.32 7.46
C GLY A 80 -21.23 -13.78 6.08
N GLU A 81 -21.84 -12.90 5.29
CA GLU A 81 -22.20 -13.10 3.89
C GLU A 81 -21.85 -11.85 3.07
N VAL A 82 -21.69 -12.02 1.76
CA VAL A 82 -21.52 -10.93 0.79
C VAL A 82 -22.56 -11.14 -0.30
N MET A 83 -23.43 -10.16 -0.50
CA MET A 83 -24.47 -10.21 -1.52
C MET A 83 -23.91 -9.84 -2.91
N GLU A 84 -24.56 -10.31 -3.97
CA GLU A 84 -24.10 -10.03 -5.35
C GLU A 84 -24.09 -8.52 -5.67
N GLU A 85 -25.06 -7.77 -5.17
CA GLU A 85 -25.10 -6.30 -5.31
C GLU A 85 -23.93 -5.62 -4.57
N GLU A 86 -23.54 -6.11 -3.40
CA GLU A 86 -22.38 -5.60 -2.66
C GLU A 86 -21.08 -5.92 -3.40
N LYS A 87 -20.96 -7.14 -3.95
CA LYS A 87 -19.83 -7.54 -4.78
C LYS A 87 -19.65 -6.60 -5.98
N GLU A 88 -20.72 -6.28 -6.70
CA GLU A 88 -20.66 -5.32 -7.82
C GLU A 88 -20.19 -3.93 -7.37
N HIS A 89 -20.74 -3.40 -6.28
CA HIS A 89 -20.32 -2.11 -5.74
C HIS A 89 -18.85 -2.08 -5.30
N ILE A 90 -18.38 -3.16 -4.66
CA ILE A 90 -16.99 -3.32 -4.24
C ILE A 90 -16.06 -3.37 -5.45
N LEU A 91 -16.40 -4.14 -6.49
CA LEU A 91 -15.60 -4.22 -7.71
C LEU A 91 -15.54 -2.88 -8.44
N LEU A 92 -16.66 -2.15 -8.50
CA LEU A 92 -16.70 -0.79 -9.04
C LEU A 92 -15.86 0.19 -8.23
N ALA A 93 -15.89 0.10 -6.90
CA ALA A 93 -15.07 0.92 -6.02
C ALA A 93 -13.59 0.65 -6.28
N VAL A 94 -13.14 -0.61 -6.20
CA VAL A 94 -11.75 -1.01 -6.46
C VAL A 94 -11.25 -0.49 -7.82
N ASN A 95 -12.06 -0.64 -8.87
CA ASN A 95 -11.69 -0.19 -10.22
C ASN A 95 -11.55 1.33 -10.34
N LYS A 96 -12.22 2.12 -9.50
CA LYS A 96 -12.08 3.59 -9.49
C LYS A 96 -10.80 4.06 -8.80
N PHE A 97 -10.27 3.29 -7.85
CA PHE A 97 -9.10 3.68 -7.04
C PHE A 97 -7.76 3.16 -7.59
N GLY A 98 -7.77 2.15 -8.47
CA GLY A 98 -6.57 1.69 -9.21
C GLY A 98 -6.37 2.45 -10.53
N THR A 99 -5.40 3.36 -10.60
CA THR A 99 -5.11 4.16 -11.81
C THR A 99 -4.19 3.45 -12.82
N GLY A 100 -3.99 2.13 -12.72
CA GLY A 100 -3.04 1.39 -13.54
C GLY A 100 -3.59 0.11 -14.16
N LYS A 101 -3.13 -0.22 -15.36
CA LYS A 101 -3.35 -1.52 -16.05
C LYS A 101 -2.80 -2.75 -15.29
N ASN A 102 -2.22 -2.55 -14.11
CA ASN A 102 -1.67 -3.58 -13.21
C ASN A 102 -2.47 -3.62 -11.91
N ASN A 103 -3.81 -3.66 -12.00
CA ASN A 103 -4.65 -3.88 -10.84
C ASN A 103 -4.23 -5.18 -10.14
N ILE A 104 -4.32 -5.19 -8.81
CA ILE A 104 -4.43 -6.45 -8.07
C ILE A 104 -5.55 -7.22 -8.75
N ASP A 105 -5.24 -8.46 -9.11
CA ASP A 105 -6.03 -9.26 -10.01
C ASP A 105 -7.52 -9.18 -9.62
N THR A 106 -8.34 -8.52 -10.43
CA THR A 106 -9.78 -8.38 -10.17
C THR A 106 -10.39 -9.77 -9.93
N VAL A 107 -9.83 -10.80 -10.58
CA VAL A 107 -10.12 -12.21 -10.37
C VAL A 107 -9.87 -12.67 -8.93
N LEU A 108 -8.79 -12.22 -8.28
CA LEU A 108 -8.50 -12.55 -6.88
C LEU A 108 -9.53 -11.93 -5.95
N ILE A 109 -9.93 -10.69 -6.21
CA ILE A 109 -10.93 -9.96 -5.42
C ILE A 109 -12.29 -10.64 -5.59
N GLU A 110 -12.70 -10.92 -6.82
CA GLU A 110 -13.91 -11.70 -7.13
C GLU A 110 -13.92 -13.01 -6.37
N ARG A 111 -12.82 -13.77 -6.43
CA ARG A 111 -12.68 -15.04 -5.70
C ARG A 111 -12.80 -14.87 -4.19
N TRP A 112 -12.23 -13.81 -3.62
CA TRP A 112 -12.33 -13.52 -2.19
C TRP A 112 -13.70 -13.01 -1.76
N LEU A 113 -14.47 -12.39 -2.66
CA LEU A 113 -15.87 -12.01 -2.42
C LEU A 113 -16.82 -13.20 -2.58
N GLU A 114 -16.48 -14.19 -3.39
CA GLU A 114 -17.23 -15.46 -3.48
C GLU A 114 -16.91 -16.42 -2.32
N HIS A 115 -15.65 -16.41 -1.88
CA HIS A 115 -15.17 -17.29 -0.83
C HIS A 115 -14.34 -16.52 0.20
N LYS A 116 -14.88 -16.42 1.40
CA LYS A 116 -14.21 -15.77 2.53
C LYS A 116 -12.78 -16.31 2.69
N PRO A 117 -11.75 -15.44 2.70
CA PRO A 117 -10.39 -15.86 2.98
C PRO A 117 -10.24 -16.47 4.37
N ASP A 118 -9.23 -17.32 4.53
CA ASP A 118 -8.89 -17.88 5.84
C ASP A 118 -8.45 -16.78 6.83
N GLU A 119 -8.79 -16.95 8.11
CA GLU A 119 -8.46 -15.97 9.16
C GLU A 119 -6.95 -15.67 9.29
N SER A 120 -6.08 -16.58 8.83
CA SER A 120 -4.64 -16.36 8.78
C SER A 120 -4.27 -15.13 7.93
N LEU A 121 -5.08 -14.77 6.93
CA LEU A 121 -4.86 -13.58 6.11
C LEU A 121 -4.96 -12.29 6.95
N LEU A 122 -6.04 -12.15 7.74
CA LEU A 122 -6.19 -11.01 8.65
C LEU A 122 -5.10 -10.99 9.72
N LYS A 123 -4.70 -12.16 10.24
CA LYS A 123 -3.62 -12.26 11.22
C LYS A 123 -2.29 -11.78 10.62
N ALA A 124 -1.97 -12.20 9.40
CA ALA A 124 -0.77 -11.78 8.68
C ALA A 124 -0.79 -10.27 8.38
N TRP A 125 -1.94 -9.74 7.90
CA TRP A 125 -2.12 -8.31 7.67
C TRP A 125 -1.85 -7.49 8.93
N ASN A 126 -2.43 -7.89 10.07
CA ASN A 126 -2.22 -7.20 11.36
C ASN A 126 -0.74 -7.20 11.79
N GLN A 127 -0.06 -8.32 11.64
CA GLN A 127 1.37 -8.42 11.98
C GLN A 127 2.21 -7.52 11.07
N TYR A 128 1.88 -7.46 9.78
CA TYR A 128 2.61 -6.66 8.81
C TYR A 128 2.43 -5.16 9.05
N ILE A 129 1.20 -4.68 9.27
CA ILE A 129 0.94 -3.27 9.62
C ILE A 129 1.71 -2.88 10.88
N LYS A 130 1.65 -3.69 11.94
CA LYS A 130 2.42 -3.43 13.16
C LYS A 130 3.92 -3.39 12.92
N TYR A 131 4.44 -4.24 12.03
CA TYR A 131 5.85 -4.23 11.66
C TYR A 131 6.26 -2.95 10.94
N ILE A 132 5.46 -2.49 9.97
CA ILE A 132 5.72 -1.23 9.25
C ILE A 132 5.70 -0.06 10.24
N CYS A 133 4.64 0.04 11.03
CA CYS A 133 4.40 1.18 11.90
C CYS A 133 5.48 1.32 13.00
N LYS A 134 6.20 0.25 13.39
CA LYS A 134 7.35 0.33 14.31
C LYS A 134 8.51 1.21 13.78
N ASN A 135 8.58 1.40 12.46
CA ASN A 135 9.62 2.20 11.81
C ASN A 135 9.09 3.58 11.37
N MET A 136 7.92 3.98 11.89
CA MET A 136 7.24 5.22 11.55
C MET A 136 7.01 6.08 12.80
N THR A 137 6.96 7.39 12.60
CA THR A 137 6.49 8.36 13.59
C THR A 137 4.97 8.27 13.74
N LYS A 138 4.42 8.84 14.82
CA LYS A 138 2.96 8.90 15.02
C LYS A 138 2.22 9.59 13.87
N SER A 139 2.81 10.62 13.27
CA SER A 139 2.22 11.33 12.13
C SER A 139 2.21 10.44 10.88
N GLU A 140 3.34 9.80 10.57
CA GLU A 140 3.44 8.86 9.43
C GLU A 140 2.46 7.68 9.57
N ILE A 141 2.31 7.14 10.79
CA ILE A 141 1.32 6.09 11.08
C ILE A 141 -0.10 6.59 10.81
N LEU A 142 -0.44 7.82 11.22
CA LEU A 142 -1.76 8.39 11.01
C LEU A 142 -2.06 8.56 9.51
N HIS A 143 -1.10 9.04 8.73
CA HIS A 143 -1.27 9.19 7.29
C HIS A 143 -1.40 7.82 6.61
N LEU A 144 -0.54 6.85 6.96
CA LEU A 144 -0.65 5.49 6.44
C LEU A 144 -2.00 4.86 6.80
N LYS A 145 -2.47 5.03 8.05
CA LYS A 145 -3.79 4.57 8.48
C LYS A 145 -4.87 5.17 7.59
N THR A 146 -4.86 6.48 7.39
CA THR A 146 -5.83 7.16 6.53
C THR A 146 -5.82 6.58 5.12
N GLU A 147 -4.66 6.47 4.50
CA GLU A 147 -4.53 5.96 3.12
C GLU A 147 -5.01 4.51 2.98
N ILE A 148 -4.63 3.62 3.91
CA ILE A 148 -5.04 2.19 3.87
C ILE A 148 -6.51 2.00 4.23
N MET A 149 -7.02 2.75 5.21
CA MET A 149 -8.39 2.58 5.70
C MET A 149 -9.43 3.26 4.81
N THR A 150 -9.06 4.29 4.05
CA THR A 150 -9.98 5.01 3.16
C THR A 150 -10.77 4.05 2.27
N HIS A 151 -10.13 3.03 1.69
CA HIS A 151 -10.82 2.08 0.81
C HIS A 151 -11.85 1.22 1.54
N ALA A 152 -11.51 0.70 2.72
CA ALA A 152 -12.43 -0.10 3.52
C ALA A 152 -13.60 0.73 4.05
N THR A 153 -13.33 1.98 4.44
CA THR A 153 -14.35 2.93 4.86
C THR A 153 -15.27 3.30 3.70
N CYS A 154 -14.71 3.62 2.52
CA CYS A 154 -15.51 3.89 1.33
C CYS A 154 -16.39 2.70 0.94
N VAL A 155 -15.93 1.46 1.10
CA VAL A 155 -16.79 0.28 0.87
C VAL A 155 -17.90 0.17 1.91
N ALA A 156 -17.59 0.33 3.20
CA ALA A 156 -18.60 0.36 4.27
C ALA A 156 -19.65 1.47 4.08
N GLU A 157 -19.25 2.59 3.46
CA GLU A 157 -20.12 3.74 3.19
C GLU A 157 -20.87 3.61 1.86
N ALA A 158 -20.21 3.13 0.80
CA ALA A 158 -20.77 2.98 -0.54
C ALA A 158 -21.73 1.80 -0.65
N CYS A 159 -21.49 0.73 0.11
CA CYS A 159 -22.45 -0.37 0.26
C CYS A 159 -23.60 0.00 1.20
N GLY A 160 -23.55 1.19 1.83
CA GLY A 160 -24.69 1.84 2.46
C GLY A 160 -25.47 0.91 3.37
N GLY A 161 -24.81 0.40 4.43
CA GLY A 161 -25.44 -0.41 5.46
C GLY A 161 -26.29 -1.53 4.86
N PHE A 162 -25.63 -2.57 4.36
CA PHE A 162 -26.21 -3.81 3.83
C PHE A 162 -27.11 -3.69 2.59
N LEU A 163 -27.87 -2.61 2.35
CA LEU A 163 -29.07 -2.70 1.49
C LEU A 163 -29.50 -1.38 0.85
N GLY A 164 -28.59 -0.50 0.44
CA GLY A 164 -28.98 0.73 -0.29
C GLY A 164 -29.94 1.66 0.47
N PHE A 165 -30.02 1.54 1.81
CA PHE A 165 -30.98 2.29 2.64
C PHE A 165 -30.44 2.75 4.01
N GLY A 166 -29.17 2.57 4.38
CA GLY A 166 -28.74 2.88 5.76
C GLY A 166 -27.27 3.17 6.02
N LYS A 167 -26.99 3.63 7.25
CA LYS A 167 -25.65 3.79 7.83
C LYS A 167 -24.95 2.43 7.96
N THR A 168 -23.61 2.43 7.96
CA THR A 168 -22.72 1.28 8.29
C THR A 168 -23.28 0.38 9.41
N SER A 169 -23.25 -0.93 9.20
CA SER A 169 -23.71 -1.95 10.15
C SER A 169 -22.86 -1.95 11.43
N LYS A 170 -23.36 -2.57 12.51
CA LYS A 170 -22.59 -2.61 13.78
C LYS A 170 -21.36 -3.49 13.64
N GLU A 171 -21.47 -4.52 12.82
CA GLU A 171 -20.48 -5.53 12.52
C GLU A 171 -19.39 -4.96 11.62
N GLU A 172 -19.76 -4.21 10.57
CA GLU A 172 -18.85 -3.43 9.73
C GLU A 172 -18.07 -2.42 10.57
N ALA A 173 -18.76 -1.64 11.41
CA ALA A 173 -18.13 -0.67 12.30
C ALA A 173 -17.19 -1.35 13.32
N LYS A 174 -17.52 -2.55 13.78
CA LYS A 174 -16.67 -3.34 14.68
C LYS A 174 -15.43 -3.86 13.95
N MET A 175 -15.57 -4.31 12.70
CA MET A 175 -14.45 -4.76 11.88
C MET A 175 -13.51 -3.60 11.55
N LEU A 176 -14.04 -2.44 11.16
CA LEU A 176 -13.25 -1.23 10.95
C LEU A 176 -12.44 -0.87 12.19
N LYS A 177 -13.07 -0.82 13.37
CA LYS A 177 -12.36 -0.57 14.64
C LYS A 177 -11.27 -1.62 14.93
N LYS A 178 -11.52 -2.89 14.61
CA LYS A 178 -10.52 -3.96 14.75
C LYS A 178 -9.32 -3.72 13.84
N LEU A 179 -9.55 -3.37 12.57
CA LEU A 179 -8.50 -3.03 11.59
C LEU A 179 -7.71 -1.80 12.03
N GLU A 180 -8.38 -0.74 12.48
CA GLU A 180 -7.73 0.48 12.97
C GLU A 180 -6.80 0.22 14.16
N SER A 181 -7.11 -0.76 15.01
CA SER A 181 -6.27 -1.10 16.16
C SER A 181 -4.88 -1.61 15.78
N ALA A 182 -4.68 -2.06 14.54
CA ALA A 182 -3.38 -2.48 14.04
C ALA A 182 -2.37 -1.34 13.94
N PHE A 183 -2.85 -0.10 13.79
CA PHE A 183 -2.05 1.11 13.67
C PHE A 183 -1.72 1.75 15.03
N HIS A 184 -2.36 1.30 16.11
CA HIS A 184 -2.04 1.78 17.45
C HIS A 184 -0.83 1.02 17.99
N ILE A 185 0.31 1.72 18.07
CA ILE A 185 1.56 1.25 18.70
C ILE A 185 1.89 2.14 19.90
#